data_AF-A0A2M9J104-F1
#
_entry.id   AF-A0A2M9J104-F1
#
_cell.length_a   1.000
_cell.length_b   1.000
_cell.length_c   1.000
_cell.angle_alpha   90.00
_cell.angle_beta   90.00
_cell.angle_gamma   90.00
#
_symmetry.space_group_name_H-M   'P 1'
#
loop_
_entity.id
_entity.type
_entity.pdbx_description
1 polymer ?
#
loop_
_entity_poly.entity_id
_entity_poly.type
_entity_poly.pdbx_seq_one_letter_code
_entity_poly.pdbx_strand_id
1 'polypeptide(L)' 'MLRVVIAEDWSGLPVWARNLSYRIACLQRPDDAGLLREAAADLYNFGPDWDDIAADLQARADRIDAGPKPGA' A
#
# COMPACT_ATOMS: atom_id res chain seq x y z
N MET A 1 -17.65 3.23 1.39
CA MET A 1 -17.60 1.98 0.60
C MET A 1 -16.36 1.15 0.93
N LEU A 2 -15.13 1.67 0.76
CA LEU A 2 -13.90 0.94 1.16
C LEU A 2 -13.87 0.50 2.65
N ARG A 3 -14.32 1.35 3.58
CA ARG A 3 -14.29 1.02 5.03
C ARG A 3 -15.21 -0.15 5.45
N VAL A 4 -16.22 -0.50 4.64
CA VAL A 4 -17.17 -1.59 4.98
C VAL A 4 -16.61 -2.94 4.55
N VAL A 5 -15.94 -3.01 3.39
CA VAL A 5 -15.29 -4.23 2.90
C VAL A 5 -14.09 -4.64 3.77
N ILE A 6 -13.45 -3.67 4.41
CA ILE A 6 -12.33 -3.86 5.34
C ILE A 6 -12.78 -4.45 6.68
N ALA A 7 -14.06 -4.40 7.04
CA ALA A 7 -14.51 -4.85 8.36
C ALA A 7 -14.97 -6.31 8.39
N GLU A 8 -15.37 -6.90 7.25
CA GLU A 8 -16.14 -8.15 7.27
C GLU A 8 -15.32 -9.43 7.11
N ASP A 9 -14.27 -9.48 6.27
CA ASP A 9 -13.42 -10.68 6.25
C ASP A 9 -12.15 -10.49 5.41
N TRP A 10 -11.05 -10.03 6.02
CA TRP A 10 -9.75 -9.94 5.32
C TRP A 10 -9.21 -11.31 4.88
N SER A 11 -9.79 -12.40 5.38
CA SER A 11 -9.43 -13.77 5.04
C SER A 11 -10.17 -14.33 3.80
N GLY A 12 -11.21 -13.65 3.31
CA GLY A 12 -12.09 -14.18 2.26
C GLY A 12 -11.71 -13.81 0.81
N LEU A 13 -10.90 -12.78 0.59
CA LEU A 13 -10.52 -12.36 -0.76
C LEU A 13 -9.23 -13.06 -1.23
N PRO A 14 -9.17 -13.54 -2.49
CA PRO A 14 -7.93 -14.03 -3.07
C PRO A 14 -6.84 -12.96 -3.03
N VAL A 15 -5.59 -13.39 -2.80
CA VAL A 15 -4.39 -12.54 -2.78
C VAL A 15 -4.34 -11.55 -3.95
N TRP A 16 -4.66 -12.03 -5.16
CA TRP A 16 -4.66 -11.19 -6.36
C TRP A 16 -5.67 -10.04 -6.29
N ALA A 17 -6.84 -10.24 -5.69
CA ALA A 17 -7.90 -9.25 -5.59
C ALA A 17 -7.55 -8.16 -4.58
N ARG A 18 -6.91 -8.55 -3.47
CA ARG A 18 -6.41 -7.63 -2.45
C ARG A 18 -5.28 -6.76 -2.99
N ASN A 19 -4.30 -7.40 -3.64
CA ASN A 19 -3.18 -6.71 -4.30
C ASN A 19 -3.67 -5.73 -5.37
N LEU A 20 -4.63 -6.14 -6.21
CA LEU A 20 -5.22 -5.26 -7.22
C LEU A 20 -5.92 -4.06 -6.59
N SER A 21 -6.68 -4.28 -5.53
CA SER A 21 -7.41 -3.23 -4.82
C SER A 21 -6.48 -2.18 -4.22
N TYR A 22 -5.40 -2.62 -3.54
CA TYR A 22 -4.38 -1.70 -3.03
C TYR A 22 -3.68 -0.92 -4.14
N ARG A 23 -3.32 -1.58 -5.26
CA ARG A 23 -2.69 -0.90 -6.40
C ARG A 23 -3.59 0.18 -6.99
N ILE A 24 -4.87 -0.11 -7.19
CA ILE A 24 -5.85 0.89 -7.66
C ILE A 24 -5.95 2.06 -6.67
N ALA A 25 -6.03 1.76 -5.38
CA ALA A 25 -6.11 2.80 -4.35
C ALA A 25 -4.84 3.69 -4.34
N CYS A 26 -3.65 3.09 -4.47
CA CYS A 26 -2.38 3.82 -4.54
C CYS A 26 -2.28 4.71 -5.79
N LEU A 27 -2.88 4.30 -6.91
CA LEU A 27 -2.97 5.14 -8.12
C LEU A 27 -3.92 6.32 -7.94
N GLN A 28 -5.02 6.13 -7.20
CA GLN A 28 -5.99 7.19 -6.93
C GLN A 28 -5.48 8.21 -5.89
N ARG A 29 -4.61 7.77 -4.97
CA ARG A 29 -4.06 8.59 -3.88
C ARG A 29 -2.54 8.37 -3.78
N PRO A 30 -1.76 8.88 -4.75
CA PRO A 30 -0.33 8.58 -4.84
C PRO A 30 0.49 9.15 -3.69
N ASP A 31 -0.01 10.19 -3.02
CA ASP A 31 0.66 10.91 -1.94
C ASP A 31 0.08 10.57 -0.54
N ASP A 32 -0.77 9.55 -0.44
CA ASP A 32 -1.29 9.06 0.84
C ASP A 32 -0.28 8.08 1.46
N ALA A 33 0.64 8.60 2.27
CA ALA A 33 1.70 7.80 2.91
C ALA A 33 1.15 6.67 3.79
N GLY A 34 0.00 6.87 4.43
CA GLY A 34 -0.66 5.84 5.23
C GLY A 34 -1.11 4.66 4.37
N LEU A 35 -1.76 4.95 3.24
CA LEU A 35 -2.19 3.94 2.28
C LEU A 35 -1.01 3.15 1.69
N LEU A 36 0.08 3.82 1.35
CA LEU A 36 1.27 3.17 0.79
C LEU A 36 1.89 2.18 1.78
N ARG A 37 1.94 2.51 3.08
CA ARG A 37 2.43 1.59 4.12
C ARG A 37 1.51 0.42 4.35
N GLU A 38 0.20 0.66 4.36
CA GLU A 38 -0.79 -0.41 4.49
C GLU A 38 -0.67 -1.42 3.34
N ALA A 39 -0.55 -0.92 2.11
CA ALA A 39 -0.33 -1.75 0.93
C ALA A 39 1.01 -2.53 0.98
N ALA A 40 2.10 -1.90 1.46
CA ALA A 40 3.39 -2.57 1.61
C ALA A 40 3.32 -3.72 2.64
N ALA A 41 2.72 -3.47 3.81
CA ALA A 41 2.53 -4.47 4.84
C ALA A 41 1.70 -5.65 4.35
N ASP A 42 0.69 -5.38 3.50
CA ASP A 42 -0.13 -6.42 2.90
C ASP A 42 0.68 -7.37 2.01
N LEU A 43 1.56 -6.81 1.17
CA LEU A 43 2.39 -7.56 0.24
C LEU A 43 3.41 -8.46 0.96
N TYR A 44 4.05 -7.96 2.03
CA TYR A 44 5.00 -8.77 2.82
C TYR A 44 4.36 -10.03 3.43
N ASN A 45 3.05 -10.04 3.67
CA ASN A 45 2.36 -11.20 4.24
C ASN A 45 2.15 -12.36 3.24
N PHE A 46 2.41 -12.16 1.95
CA PHE A 46 2.12 -13.15 0.91
C PHE A 46 3.35 -13.80 0.28
N GLY A 47 4.54 -13.52 0.80
CA GLY A 47 5.80 -14.13 0.39
C GLY A 47 6.68 -13.20 -0.46
N PRO A 48 7.91 -13.65 -0.75
CA PRO A 48 9.00 -12.77 -1.18
C PRO A 48 8.85 -12.21 -2.60
N ASP A 49 7.97 -12.79 -3.42
CA ASP A 49 7.73 -12.35 -4.81
C ASP A 49 7.32 -10.87 -4.92
N TRP A 50 6.85 -10.28 -3.82
CA TRP A 50 6.35 -8.91 -3.77
C TRP A 50 7.22 -7.95 -2.95
N ASP A 51 8.33 -8.43 -2.38
CA ASP A 51 9.16 -7.65 -1.45
C ASP A 51 9.72 -6.38 -2.09
N ASP A 52 10.17 -6.44 -3.34
CA ASP A 52 10.68 -5.28 -4.07
C ASP A 52 9.62 -4.18 -4.22
N ILE A 53 8.37 -4.57 -4.49
CA ILE A 53 7.25 -3.63 -4.64
C ILE A 53 6.85 -3.07 -3.27
N ALA A 54 6.83 -3.92 -2.23
CA ALA A 54 6.55 -3.48 -0.87
C ALA A 54 7.61 -2.49 -0.37
N ALA A 55 8.89 -2.72 -0.69
CA ALA A 55 10.00 -1.83 -0.38
C ALA A 55 9.87 -0.47 -1.10
N ASP A 56 9.51 -0.45 -2.38
CA ASP A 56 9.29 0.82 -3.11
C ASP A 56 8.12 1.62 -2.51
N LEU A 57 7.01 0.96 -2.17
CA LEU A 57 5.86 1.61 -1.53
C LEU A 57 6.25 2.23 -0.18
N GLN A 58 7.03 1.50 0.63
CA GLN A 58 7.54 2.01 1.90
C GLN A 58 8.46 3.22 1.69
N ALA A 59 9.41 3.14 0.75
CA ALA A 59 10.33 4.23 0.45
C ALA A 59 9.61 5.47 -0.10
N ARG A 60 8.53 5.30 -0.85
CA ARG A 60 7.66 6.39 -1.29
C ARG A 60 6.92 7.04 -0.12
N ALA A 61 6.34 6.25 0.77
CA ALA A 61 5.68 6.76 1.97
C ALA A 61 6.64 7.60 2.83
N ASP A 62 7.87 7.11 3.01
CA ASP A 62 8.89 7.80 3.79
C ASP A 62 9.34 9.11 3.13
N ARG A 63 9.40 9.17 1.79
CA ARG A 63 9.66 10.42 1.05
C ARG A 63 8.54 11.44 1.21
N ILE A 64 7.28 11.00 1.22
CA ILE A 64 6.13 11.88 1.40
C ILE A 64 6.16 12.49 2.79
N ASP A 65 6.38 11.68 3.82
CA ASP A 65 6.42 12.16 5.21
C ASP A 65 7.63 13.04 5.50
N ALA A 66 8.77 12.77 4.86
CA ALA A 66 9.94 13.64 4.95
C ALA A 66 9.68 15.04 4.36
N GLY A 67 8.65 15.19 3.52
CA GLY A 67 8.33 16.42 2.82
C GLY A 67 9.42 16.84 1.83
N PRO A 68 9.27 18.01 1.18
CA PRO A 68 10.30 18.55 0.32
C PRO A 68 11.60 18.75 1.12
N LYS A 69 12.72 18.26 0.59
CA LYS A 69 14.04 18.62 1.13
C LYS A 69 14.16 20.16 1.07
N PRO A 70 14.46 20.85 2.18
CA PRO A 70 14.69 22.29 2.12
C PRO A 70 15.92 22.55 1.23
N GLY A 71 15.71 23.16 0.05
CA GLY A 71 16.77 23.62 -0.84
C GLY A 71 16.90 22.94 -2.21
N ALA A 72 15.86 22.30 -2.76
CA ALA A 72 15.81 21.91 -4.17
C ALA A 72 15.17 23.01 -5.04
#